data_AF-A0A959Q9K6-F1
#
_entry.id   AF-A0A959Q9K6-F1
#
_cell.length_a   1.000
_cell.length_b   1.000
_cell.length_c   1.000
_cell.angle_alpha   90.00
_cell.angle_beta   90.00
_cell.angle_gamma   90.00
#
_symmetry.space_group_name_H-M   'P 1'
#
loop_
_entity.id
_entity.type
_entity.pdbx_description
1 polymer ?
#
loop_
_entity_poly.entity_id
_entity_poly.type
_entity_poly.pdbx_seq_one_letter_code
_entity_poly.pdbx_strand_id
1 'polypeptide(L)'
;EAVGLDTLQLGPFAPPADCEALDGYRLIKEIVPEPGIDLAGLRAQLAPFAGKVGHFLLSLDKSGADWPTLQSGRQPLGPADLRQLCEEFPVILALPCPAGQLEELLARIRPAAIGLRGGEEEKVGYKSFDELDELFELLAIEV
;
A
#
# COMPACT_ATOMS: atom_id res chain seq x y z
N GLU A 1 13.03 27.03 -5.41
CA GLU A 1 12.33 26.46 -6.57
C GLU A 1 11.29 25.50 -6.03
N ALA A 2 10.02 25.63 -6.40
CA ALA A 2 9.00 24.69 -5.95
C ALA A 2 9.25 23.36 -6.67
N VAL A 3 9.41 22.28 -5.91
CA VAL A 3 9.63 20.93 -6.43
C VAL A 3 8.39 20.60 -7.29
N GLY A 4 8.54 20.46 -8.61
CA GLY A 4 7.44 20.27 -9.56
C GLY A 4 6.80 18.88 -9.44
N LEU A 5 6.16 18.61 -8.30
CA LEU A 5 5.59 17.32 -7.96
C LEU A 5 4.22 17.14 -8.62
N ASP A 6 4.03 16.01 -9.30
CA ASP A 6 2.73 15.66 -9.89
C ASP A 6 1.76 15.01 -8.89
N THR A 7 2.30 14.40 -7.82
CA THR A 7 1.54 13.64 -6.83
C THR A 7 2.08 13.89 -5.43
N LEU A 8 1.19 14.04 -4.47
CA LEU A 8 1.51 14.22 -3.06
C LEU A 8 0.99 13.03 -2.25
N GLN A 9 1.84 12.46 -1.41
CA GLN A 9 1.43 11.46 -0.42
C GLN A 9 1.13 12.14 0.91
N LEU A 10 -0.11 12.02 1.36
CA LEU A 10 -0.55 12.46 2.68
C LEU A 10 -0.24 11.39 3.72
N GLY A 11 0.40 11.80 4.82
CA GLY A 11 0.69 10.91 5.94
C GLY A 11 -0.57 10.39 6.65
N PRO A 12 -0.44 9.41 7.55
CA PRO A 12 -1.58 8.71 8.17
C PRO A 12 -2.50 9.64 8.99
N PHE A 13 -1.95 10.71 9.58
CA PHE A 13 -2.70 11.63 10.43
C PHE A 13 -3.32 12.82 9.71
N ALA A 14 -3.08 12.98 8.41
CA ALA A 14 -3.66 14.08 7.63
C ALA A 14 -5.20 13.94 7.56
N PRO A 15 -5.99 14.92 8.04
CA PRO A 15 -7.45 14.87 7.97
C PRO A 15 -7.98 15.06 6.53
N PRO A 16 -9.25 14.70 6.26
CA PRO A 16 -9.86 14.90 4.94
C PRO A 16 -9.87 16.36 4.45
N ALA A 17 -9.83 17.33 5.37
CA ALA A 17 -9.76 18.76 5.04
C ALA A 17 -8.44 19.13 4.32
N ASP A 18 -7.35 18.41 4.57
CA ASP A 18 -6.07 18.66 3.90
C ASP A 18 -6.14 18.34 2.40
N CYS A 19 -7.05 17.45 1.99
CA CYS A 19 -7.26 17.14 0.57
C CYS A 19 -7.83 18.34 -0.19
N GLU A 20 -8.72 19.10 0.45
CA GLU A 20 -9.36 20.28 -0.15
C GLU A 20 -8.36 21.44 -0.31
N ALA A 21 -7.40 21.55 0.61
CA ALA A 21 -6.32 22.53 0.52
C ALA A 21 -5.32 22.24 -0.63
N LEU A 22 -5.36 21.04 -1.20
CA LEU A 22 -4.40 20.54 -2.19
C LEU A 22 -5.06 20.17 -3.54
N ASP A 23 -6.21 20.77 -3.86
CA ASP A 23 -7.11 20.48 -5.00
C ASP A 23 -6.45 20.57 -6.41
N GLY A 24 -5.17 20.92 -6.51
CA GLY A 24 -4.39 20.93 -7.76
C GLY A 24 -3.49 19.72 -7.97
N TYR A 25 -3.35 18.83 -6.98
CA TYR A 25 -2.44 17.69 -7.02
C TYR A 25 -3.18 16.35 -7.04
N ARG A 26 -2.56 15.32 -7.63
CA ARG A 26 -2.99 13.95 -7.36
C ARG A 26 -2.59 13.59 -5.95
N LEU A 27 -3.52 13.03 -5.18
CA LEU A 27 -3.28 12.69 -3.78
C LEU A 27 -3.24 11.17 -3.59
N ILE A 28 -2.30 10.72 -2.76
CA ILE A 28 -2.27 9.37 -2.19
C ILE A 28 -2.45 9.52 -0.68
N LYS A 29 -3.43 8.84 -0.09
CA LYS A 29 -3.60 8.82 1.37
C LYS A 29 -2.97 7.57 1.95
N GLU A 30 -1.99 7.73 2.83
CA GLU A 30 -1.46 6.62 3.62
C GLU A 30 -2.45 6.23 4.74
N ILE A 31 -2.70 4.93 4.88
CA ILE A 31 -3.46 4.29 5.95
C ILE A 31 -2.53 3.28 6.63
N VAL A 32 -2.37 3.40 7.95
CA VAL A 32 -1.63 2.45 8.78
C VAL A 32 -2.65 1.75 9.69
N PRO A 33 -3.07 0.52 9.34
CA PRO A 33 -4.06 -0.21 10.11
C PRO A 33 -3.59 -0.49 11.54
N GLU A 34 -4.47 -0.34 12.53
CA GLU A 34 -4.17 -0.77 13.90
C GLU A 34 -4.20 -2.30 14.00
N PRO A 35 -3.37 -2.91 14.87
CA PRO A 35 -3.42 -4.35 15.10
C PRO A 35 -4.82 -4.83 15.50
N GLY A 36 -5.33 -5.85 14.81
CA GLY A 36 -6.65 -6.43 15.09
C GLY A 36 -7.84 -5.69 14.49
N ILE A 37 -7.62 -4.68 13.65
CA ILE A 37 -8.69 -4.06 12.85
C ILE A 37 -9.29 -5.08 11.87
N ASP A 38 -10.61 -5.02 11.71
CA ASP A 38 -11.34 -5.82 10.74
C ASP A 38 -11.59 -5.02 9.45
N LEU A 39 -12.19 -5.68 8.46
CA LEU A 39 -12.50 -5.06 7.18
C LEU A 39 -13.44 -3.85 7.32
N ALA A 40 -14.43 -3.92 8.23
CA ALA A 40 -15.38 -2.84 8.44
C ALA A 40 -14.71 -1.59 9.04
N GLY A 41 -13.84 -1.77 10.02
CA GLY A 41 -13.04 -0.71 10.60
C GLY A 41 -12.10 -0.09 9.56
N LEU A 42 -11.47 -0.91 8.73
CA LEU A 42 -10.59 -0.40 7.68
C LEU A 42 -11.37 0.43 6.64
N ARG A 43 -12.54 -0.05 6.18
CA ARG A 43 -13.43 0.74 5.32
C ARG A 43 -13.82 2.08 5.92
N ALA A 44 -14.12 2.10 7.22
CA ALA A 44 -14.49 3.33 7.92
C ALA A 44 -13.34 4.36 7.93
N GLN A 45 -12.08 3.91 7.90
CA GLN A 45 -10.92 4.80 7.77
C GLN A 45 -10.73 5.34 6.34
N LEU A 46 -11.02 4.53 5.32
CA LEU A 46 -10.84 4.93 3.90
C LEU A 46 -11.98 5.83 3.41
N ALA A 47 -13.23 5.54 3.80
CA ALA A 47 -14.43 6.17 3.27
C ALA A 47 -14.42 7.72 3.30
N PRO A 48 -13.92 8.41 4.34
CA PRO A 48 -13.88 9.88 4.39
C PRO A 48 -13.01 10.53 3.28
N PHE A 49 -12.07 9.78 2.70
CA PHE A 49 -11.17 10.24 1.64
C PHE A 49 -11.60 9.74 0.26
N ALA A 50 -12.58 8.85 0.17
CA ALA A 50 -13.05 8.29 -1.08
C ALA A 50 -13.51 9.41 -2.04
N GLY A 51 -13.00 9.38 -3.28
CA GLY A 51 -13.26 10.41 -4.29
C GLY A 51 -12.44 11.71 -4.12
N LYS A 52 -11.74 11.90 -3.00
CA LYS A 52 -10.80 13.01 -2.79
C LYS A 52 -9.35 12.64 -3.10
N VAL A 53 -9.04 11.36 -3.11
CA VAL A 53 -7.70 10.83 -3.37
C VAL A 53 -7.72 9.88 -4.55
N GLY A 54 -6.62 9.82 -5.30
CA GLY A 54 -6.47 8.91 -6.42
C GLY A 54 -6.20 7.47 -5.96
N HIS A 55 -5.45 7.31 -4.86
CA HIS A 55 -5.10 6.01 -4.31
C HIS A 55 -4.99 6.03 -2.78
N PHE A 56 -5.11 4.86 -2.17
CA PHE A 56 -4.80 4.60 -0.77
C PHE A 56 -3.53 3.78 -0.65
N LEU A 57 -2.52 4.27 0.06
CA LEU A 57 -1.37 3.45 0.44
C LEU A 57 -1.70 2.72 1.74
N LEU A 58 -1.93 1.41 1.66
CA LEU A 58 -2.20 0.57 2.81
C LEU A 58 -0.89 -0.02 3.35
N SER A 59 -0.36 0.58 4.41
CA SER A 59 0.95 0.28 5.02
C SER A 59 0.84 -0.80 6.11
N LEU A 60 0.66 -2.06 5.69
CA LEU A 60 0.64 -3.22 6.58
C LEU A 60 2.05 -3.57 7.11
N ASP A 61 3.08 -3.21 6.36
CA ASP A 61 4.49 -3.23 6.78
C ASP A 61 4.72 -2.46 8.09
N LYS A 62 4.14 -1.26 8.23
CA LYS A 62 4.21 -0.44 9.45
C LYS A 62 3.36 -0.99 10.60
N SER A 63 2.44 -1.89 10.30
CA SER A 63 1.51 -2.52 11.25
C SER A 63 2.07 -3.84 11.80
N GLY A 64 3.23 -4.28 11.30
CA GLY A 64 3.88 -5.54 11.68
C GLY A 64 3.26 -6.79 11.05
N ALA A 65 2.44 -6.63 10.01
CA ALA A 65 1.88 -7.73 9.25
C ALA A 65 2.77 -8.07 8.05
N ASP A 66 2.74 -9.34 7.64
CA ASP A 66 3.39 -9.87 6.44
C ASP A 66 2.45 -10.83 5.71
N TRP A 67 2.81 -11.22 4.48
CA TRP A 67 1.97 -12.11 3.69
C TRP A 67 1.70 -13.48 4.37
N PRO A 68 2.69 -14.19 4.93
CA PRO A 68 2.45 -15.44 5.64
C PRO A 68 1.50 -15.31 6.85
N THR A 69 1.61 -14.23 7.63
CA THR A 69 0.75 -14.02 8.80
C THR A 69 -0.70 -13.73 8.40
N LEU A 70 -0.93 -12.99 7.33
CA LEU A 70 -2.28 -12.77 6.77
C LEU A 70 -2.91 -14.08 6.29
N GLN A 71 -2.13 -14.96 5.65
CA GLN A 71 -2.62 -16.25 5.18
C GLN A 71 -2.99 -17.21 6.34
N SER A 72 -2.42 -17.01 7.53
CA SER A 72 -2.62 -17.92 8.67
C SER A 72 -4.06 -17.95 9.24
N GLY A 73 -4.90 -16.95 8.90
CA GLY A 73 -6.28 -16.85 9.40
C GLY A 73 -6.38 -16.57 10.90
N ARG A 74 -5.26 -16.25 11.56
CA ARG A 74 -5.21 -15.93 13.01
C ARG A 74 -5.49 -14.46 13.32
N GLN A 75 -5.70 -13.63 12.30
CA GLN A 75 -6.00 -12.21 12.42
C GLN A 75 -7.38 -11.92 11.80
N PRO A 76 -8.06 -10.85 12.26
CA PRO A 76 -9.36 -10.45 11.71
C PRO A 76 -9.34 -10.08 10.22
N LEU A 77 -8.19 -9.63 9.72
CA LEU A 77 -7.97 -9.28 8.32
C LEU A 77 -7.27 -10.43 7.60
N GLY A 78 -7.88 -10.95 6.53
CA GLY A 78 -7.29 -11.96 5.66
C GLY A 78 -7.17 -11.54 4.20
N PRO A 79 -6.63 -12.42 3.33
CA PRO A 79 -6.48 -12.13 1.90
C PRO A 79 -7.80 -11.83 1.19
N ALA A 80 -8.90 -12.47 1.61
CA ALA A 80 -10.22 -12.24 1.02
C ALA A 80 -10.76 -10.84 1.37
N ASP A 81 -10.52 -10.38 2.60
CA ASP A 81 -10.91 -9.04 3.04
C ASP A 81 -10.12 -7.96 2.27
N LEU A 82 -8.81 -8.17 2.11
CA LEU A 82 -7.97 -7.28 1.32
C LEU A 82 -8.38 -7.25 -0.15
N ARG A 83 -8.73 -8.41 -0.74
CA ARG A 83 -9.27 -8.46 -2.09
C ARG A 83 -10.55 -7.64 -2.21
N GLN A 84 -11.47 -7.83 -1.27
CA GLN A 84 -12.73 -7.08 -1.26
C GLN A 84 -12.49 -5.57 -1.12
N LEU A 85 -11.52 -5.17 -0.30
CA LEU A 85 -11.13 -3.76 -0.17
C LEU A 85 -10.54 -3.20 -1.47
N CYS A 86 -9.72 -3.97 -2.19
CA CYS A 86 -9.13 -3.56 -3.47
C CYS A 86 -10.16 -3.49 -4.61
N GLU A 87 -11.26 -4.24 -4.52
CA GLU A 87 -12.40 -4.12 -5.44
C GLU A 87 -13.21 -2.83 -5.20
N GLU A 88 -13.19 -2.31 -3.97
CA GLU A 88 -13.93 -1.10 -3.55
C GLU A 88 -13.10 0.18 -3.66
N PHE A 89 -11.78 0.10 -3.46
CA PHE A 89 -10.89 1.25 -3.40
C PHE A 89 -9.60 1.01 -4.21
N PRO A 90 -9.02 2.06 -4.84
CA PRO A 90 -7.73 1.97 -5.51
C PRO A 90 -6.59 1.86 -4.50
N VAL A 91 -6.31 0.66 -4.03
CA VAL A 91 -5.30 0.38 -2.99
C VAL A 91 -3.92 0.10 -3.60
N ILE A 92 -2.93 0.83 -3.11
CA ILE A 92 -1.51 0.49 -3.19
C ILE A 92 -1.17 -0.33 -1.95
N LEU A 93 -0.80 -1.59 -2.12
CA LEU A 93 -0.54 -2.49 -1.01
C LEU A 93 0.94 -2.48 -0.62
N ALA A 94 1.26 -1.97 0.57
CA ALA A 94 2.58 -2.10 1.17
C ALA A 94 2.56 -3.20 2.23
N LEU A 95 2.96 -4.40 1.82
CA LEU A 95 2.96 -5.61 2.62
C LEU A 95 4.25 -6.40 2.37
N PRO A 96 5.05 -6.71 3.40
CA PRO A 96 6.21 -7.58 3.24
C PRO A 96 5.77 -8.94 2.70
N CYS A 97 6.33 -9.32 1.55
CA CYS A 97 6.05 -10.57 0.87
C CYS A 97 7.36 -11.13 0.32
N PRO A 98 7.69 -12.41 0.58
CA PRO A 98 8.82 -13.05 -0.07
C PRO A 98 8.63 -13.04 -1.60
N ALA A 99 9.70 -12.78 -2.37
CA ALA A 99 9.64 -12.65 -3.83
C ALA A 99 8.93 -13.84 -4.51
N GLY A 100 9.25 -15.07 -4.11
CA GLY A 100 8.62 -16.30 -4.62
C GLY A 100 7.13 -16.48 -4.30
N GLN A 101 6.52 -15.58 -3.52
CA GLN A 101 5.08 -15.58 -3.21
C GLN A 101 4.36 -14.34 -3.76
N LEU A 102 5.07 -13.43 -4.41
CA LEU A 102 4.48 -12.18 -4.91
C LEU A 102 3.40 -12.45 -5.96
N GLU A 103 3.63 -13.37 -6.90
CA GLU A 103 2.62 -13.73 -7.90
C GLU A 103 1.31 -14.22 -7.25
N GLU A 104 1.40 -15.07 -6.22
CA GLU A 104 0.23 -15.55 -5.48
C GLU A 104 -0.50 -14.37 -4.81
N LEU A 105 0.25 -13.49 -4.14
CA LEU A 105 -0.29 -12.31 -3.49
C LEU A 105 -1.04 -11.43 -4.51
N LEU A 106 -0.42 -11.11 -5.65
CA LEU A 106 -1.01 -10.28 -6.69
C LEU A 106 -2.25 -10.92 -7.30
N ALA A 107 -2.21 -12.22 -7.56
CA ALA A 107 -3.35 -12.96 -8.11
C ALA A 107 -4.54 -13.00 -7.14
N ARG A 108 -4.28 -13.11 -5.83
CA ARG A 108 -5.30 -13.24 -4.79
C ARG A 108 -5.86 -11.91 -4.32
N ILE A 109 -5.03 -10.89 -4.11
CA ILE A 109 -5.49 -9.59 -3.60
C ILE A 109 -5.89 -8.65 -4.74
N ARG A 110 -5.18 -8.69 -5.87
CA ARG A 110 -5.35 -7.77 -7.01
C ARG A 110 -5.35 -6.28 -6.61
N PRO A 111 -4.30 -5.78 -5.95
CA PRO A 111 -4.21 -4.36 -5.64
C PRO A 111 -4.01 -3.53 -6.91
N ALA A 112 -4.32 -2.24 -6.85
CA ALA A 112 -4.08 -1.32 -7.97
C ALA A 112 -2.58 -1.10 -8.23
N ALA A 113 -1.78 -1.16 -7.18
CA ALA A 113 -0.32 -1.21 -7.24
C ALA A 113 0.26 -1.85 -5.98
N ILE A 114 1.57 -2.11 -5.97
CA ILE A 114 2.31 -2.52 -4.78
C ILE A 114 3.21 -1.39 -4.29
N GLY A 115 3.26 -1.21 -2.98
CA GLY A 115 4.16 -0.28 -2.32
C GLY A 115 5.42 -1.01 -1.89
N LEU A 116 6.51 -0.76 -2.59
CA LEU A 116 7.82 -1.33 -2.25
C LEU A 116 8.64 -0.27 -1.56
N ARG A 117 9.25 -0.64 -0.45
CA ARG A 117 10.41 0.10 0.05
C ARG A 117 11.62 -0.58 -0.57
N GLY A 118 12.41 0.16 -1.32
CA GLY A 118 13.77 -0.30 -1.64
C GLY A 118 14.42 -0.74 -0.32
N GLY A 119 15.00 -1.94 -0.37
CA GLY A 119 15.54 -2.68 0.76
C GLY A 119 16.59 -1.90 1.54
N GLU A 120 17.13 -2.57 2.56
CA GLU A 120 18.08 -2.01 3.52
C GLU A 120 19.09 -1.05 2.89
N GLU A 121 19.41 -0.01 3.65
CA GLU A 121 20.48 0.90 3.28
C GLU A 121 21.80 0.11 3.29
N GLU A 122 22.40 -0.13 2.12
CA GLU A 122 23.80 -0.58 2.02
C GLU A 122 24.72 0.37 2.81
N LYS A 123 24.34 1.65 2.83
CA LYS A 123 24.91 2.73 3.63
C LYS A 123 23.86 3.85 3.77
N VAL A 124 23.91 4.66 4.83
CA VAL A 124 23.00 5.80 5.03
C VAL A 124 22.84 6.65 3.75
N GLY A 125 21.61 6.74 3.24
CA GLY A 125 21.30 7.46 2.00
C GLY A 125 21.58 6.71 0.69
N TYR A 126 22.02 5.45 0.74
CA TYR A 126 22.25 4.56 -0.40
C TYR A 126 21.36 3.33 -0.25
N LYS A 127 20.24 3.32 -0.98
CA LYS A 127 19.35 2.16 -1.04
C LYS A 127 19.97 1.12 -1.96
N SER A 128 20.03 -0.13 -1.52
CA SER A 128 20.25 -1.24 -2.43
C SER A 128 18.97 -1.47 -3.22
N PHE A 129 19.10 -1.60 -4.54
CA PHE A 129 17.99 -1.94 -5.43
C PHE A 129 18.15 -3.33 -6.04
N ASP A 130 19.22 -4.05 -5.71
CA ASP A 130 19.51 -5.39 -6.21
C ASP A 130 18.35 -6.35 -5.86
N GLU A 131 17.73 -6.18 -4.69
CA GLU A 131 16.54 -6.93 -4.28
C GLU A 131 15.27 -6.58 -5.10
N LEU A 132 15.23 -5.40 -5.72
CA LEU A 132 14.11 -5.01 -6.59
C LEU A 132 14.26 -5.53 -8.01
N ASP A 133 15.47 -5.85 -8.48
CA ASP A 133 15.69 -6.37 -9.83
C ASP A 133 14.95 -7.69 -10.06
N GLU A 134 15.09 -8.63 -9.12
CA GLU A 134 14.34 -9.90 -9.16
C GLU A 134 12.82 -9.67 -9.19
N LEU A 135 12.36 -8.64 -8.48
CA LEU A 135 10.94 -8.29 -8.42
C LEU A 135 10.46 -7.65 -9.73
N PHE A 136 11.28 -6.78 -10.34
CA PHE A 136 10.97 -6.18 -11.63
C PHE A 136 10.95 -7.21 -12.75
N GLU A 137 11.84 -8.21 -12.72
CA GLU A 137 11.80 -9.34 -13.63
C GLU A 137 10.50 -10.14 -13.49
N LEU A 138 10.07 -10.42 -12.26
CA LEU A 138 8.80 -11.13 -12.00
C LEU A 138 7.56 -10.34 -12.48
N LEU A 139 7.62 -9.01 -12.38
CA LEU A 139 6.55 -8.11 -12.78
C LEU A 139 6.61 -7.72 -14.27
N ALA A 140 7.73 -8.01 -14.94
CA ALA A 140 7.89 -7.71 -16.34
C ALA A 140 6.90 -8.57 -17.14
N ILE A 141 5.90 -7.90 -17.70
CA ILE A 141 5.04 -8.53 -18.69
C ILE A 141 5.89 -8.67 -19.96
N GLU A 142 6.22 -9.90 -20.35
CA GLU A 142 6.70 -10.15 -21.71
C GLU A 142 5.59 -9.72 -22.68
N VAL A 143 5.87 -8.65 -23.44
CA VAL A 143 4.97 -8.14 -24.50
C VAL A 143 5.32 -8.78 -25.82
#